data_AF-A0A836WH27-F1
#
_entry.id   AF-A0A836WH27-F1
#
_cell.length_a   1.000
_cell.length_b   1.000
_cell.length_c   1.000
_cell.angle_alpha   90.00
_cell.angle_beta   90.00
_cell.angle_gamma   90.00
#
_symmetry.space_group_name_H-M   'P 1'
#
loop_
_entity.id
_entity.type
_entity.pdbx_description
1 polymer ?
#
loop_
_entity_poly.entity_id
_entity_poly.type
_entity_poly.pdbx_seq_one_letter_code
_entity_poly.pdbx_strand_id
1 'polypeptide(L)' 'MGVHPNIHIPKESWPHWIWYAIECVLLIAISLITSSKITNSIEGLTPEVQNYMFIGIMGIFFLVWYVGIRRLI' A
#
# COMPACT_ATOMS: atom_id res chain seq x y z
N MET A 1 33.13 -10.94 34.72
CA MET A 1 31.86 -11.29 34.02
C MET A 1 31.64 -10.27 32.92
N GLY A 2 31.88 -10.66 31.67
CA GLY A 2 31.63 -9.78 30.52
C GLY A 2 30.14 -9.62 30.34
N VAL A 3 29.61 -8.42 30.52
CA VAL A 3 28.21 -8.12 30.21
C VAL A 3 28.16 -7.89 28.71
N HIS A 4 27.61 -8.84 27.95
CA HIS A 4 27.36 -8.63 26.52
C HIS A 4 26.20 -7.64 26.38
N PRO A 5 26.40 -6.44 25.80
CA PRO A 5 25.36 -5.47 25.53
C PRO A 5 24.61 -5.89 24.26
N ASN A 6 24.03 -7.09 24.27
CA ASN A 6 23.20 -7.53 23.16
C ASN A 6 21.81 -6.94 23.41
N ILE A 7 21.56 -5.74 22.86
CA ILE A 7 20.21 -5.19 22.80
C ILE A 7 19.34 -6.21 22.05
N HIS A 8 18.49 -6.92 22.78
CA HIS A 8 17.56 -7.89 22.20
C HIS A 8 16.43 -7.09 21.55
N ILE A 9 16.68 -6.54 20.36
CA ILE A 9 15.60 -6.06 19.50
C ILE A 9 14.91 -7.33 19.03
N PRO A 10 13.67 -7.61 19.46
CA PRO A 10 12.99 -8.82 19.07
C PRO A 10 12.91 -8.81 17.54
N LYS A 11 13.34 -9.91 16.92
CA LYS A 11 13.24 -10.09 15.46
C LYS A 11 11.78 -10.02 14.99
N GLU A 12 10.84 -10.15 15.93
CA GLU A 12 9.41 -9.88 15.79
C GLU A 12 8.98 -8.73 16.69
N SER A 13 9.46 -7.52 16.41
CA SER A 13 9.17 -6.38 17.28
C SER A 13 7.67 -6.03 17.33
N TRP A 14 6.89 -6.42 16.31
CA TRP A 14 5.48 -6.04 16.12
C TRP A 14 4.63 -7.26 15.71
N PRO A 15 3.42 -7.44 16.27
CA PRO A 15 2.47 -8.46 15.81
C PRO A 15 2.19 -8.40 14.30
N HIS A 16 2.00 -9.57 13.68
CA HIS A 16 1.81 -9.70 12.23
C HIS A 16 0.66 -8.83 11.66
N TRP A 17 -0.42 -8.64 12.42
CA TRP A 17 -1.52 -7.76 11.99
C TRP A 17 -1.10 -6.29 11.87
N ILE A 18 -0.10 -5.83 12.63
CA ILE A 18 0.37 -4.45 12.53
C ILE A 18 1.22 -4.27 11.28
N TRP A 19 2.05 -5.25 10.91
CA TRP A 19 2.74 -5.24 9.62
C TRP A 19 1.76 -5.18 8.45
N TYR A 20 0.69 -5.98 8.52
CA TYR A 20 -0.40 -5.92 7.53
C TYR A 20 -1.05 -4.52 7.47
N ALA A 21 -1.29 -3.89 8.62
CA ALA A 21 -1.85 -2.54 8.68
C ALA A 21 -0.91 -1.50 8.08
N ILE A 22 0.39 -1.57 8.38
CA ILE A 22 1.41 -0.68 7.82
C ILE A 22 1.45 -0.81 6.30
N GLU A 23 1.51 -2.03 5.78
CA GLU A 23 1.47 -2.29 4.33
C GLU A 23 0.21 -1.71 3.68
N CYS A 24 -0.95 -1.90 4.32
CA CYS A 24 -2.22 -1.38 3.82
C CYS A 24 -2.24 0.16 3.79
N VAL A 25 -1.76 0.84 4.83
CA VAL A 25 -1.66 2.30 4.86
C VAL A 25 -0.72 2.83 3.78
N LEU A 26 0.43 2.17 3.58
CA LEU A 26 1.36 2.52 2.51
C LEU A 26 0.71 2.33 1.13
N LEU A 27 -0.03 1.24 0.93
CA LEU A 27 -0.76 0.99 -0.31
C LEU A 27 -1.82 2.06 -0.58
N ILE A 28 -2.57 2.50 0.44
CA ILE A 28 -3.55 3.59 0.33
C ILE A 28 -2.86 4.86 -0.15
N ALA A 29 -1.74 5.25 0.47
CA ALA A 29 -1.02 6.46 0.09
C ALA A 29 -0.50 6.40 -1.36
N ILE A 30 0.12 5.28 -1.75
CA ILE A 30 0.66 5.09 -3.10
C ILE A 30 -0.46 5.04 -4.15
N SER A 31 -1.55 4.33 -3.86
CA SER A 31 -2.68 4.20 -4.78
C SER A 31 -3.40 5.53 -4.99
N LEU A 32 -3.61 6.34 -3.93
CA LEU A 32 -4.22 7.69 -4.05
C LEU A 32 -3.40 8.60 -4.98
N ILE A 33 -2.09 8.70 -4.71
CA ILE A 33 -1.20 9.59 -5.47
C ILE A 33 -1.09 9.12 -6.92
N THR A 34 -0.88 7.82 -7.13
CA THR A 34 -0.68 7.25 -8.47
C THR A 34 -1.97 7.31 -9.29
N SER A 35 -3.12 6.99 -8.69
CA SER A 35 -4.41 7.05 -9.39
C SER A 35 -4.76 8.49 -9.77
N SER A 36 -4.47 9.47 -8.91
CA SER A 36 -4.63 10.88 -9.24
C SER A 36 -3.76 11.29 -10.43
N LYS A 37 -2.47 10.93 -10.43
CA LYS A 37 -1.55 11.22 -11.53
C LYS A 37 -1.97 10.58 -12.85
N ILE A 38 -2.33 9.30 -12.84
CA ILE A 38 -2.77 8.58 -14.05
C ILE A 38 -4.05 9.23 -14.59
N THR A 39 -5.04 9.43 -13.73
CA THR A 39 -6.32 9.97 -14.16
C THR A 39 -6.19 11.39 -14.72
N ASN A 40 -5.39 12.24 -14.08
CA ASN A 40 -5.13 13.61 -14.55
C ASN A 40 -4.28 13.68 -15.83
N SER A 41 -3.59 12.59 -16.19
CA SER A 41 -2.83 12.52 -17.45
C SER A 41 -3.72 12.25 -18.67
N ILE A 42 -5.01 11.96 -18.47
CA ILE A 42 -5.95 11.66 -19.55
C ILE A 42 -6.87 12.87 -19.76
N GLU A 43 -6.71 13.52 -20.91
CA GLU A 43 -7.48 14.72 -21.26
C GLU A 43 -8.86 14.38 -21.86
N GLY A 44 -9.79 15.32 -21.77
CA GLY A 44 -11.12 15.21 -22.41
C GLY A 44 -12.14 14.33 -21.69
N LEU A 45 -11.84 13.87 -20.47
CA LEU A 45 -12.78 13.11 -19.65
C LEU A 45 -13.80 14.04 -18.99
N THR A 46 -15.07 13.60 -18.93
CA THR A 46 -16.05 14.25 -18.07
C THR A 46 -15.72 13.97 -16.60
N PRO A 47 -16.08 14.86 -15.65
CA PRO A 47 -15.78 14.66 -14.23
C PRO A 47 -16.31 13.35 -13.65
N GLU A 48 -17.45 12.86 -14.15
CA GLU A 48 -18.03 11.58 -13.75
C GLU A 48 -17.12 10.41 -14.15
N VAL A 49 -16.70 10.35 -15.42
CA VAL A 49 -15.81 9.29 -15.91
C VAL A 49 -14.46 9.35 -15.20
N GLN A 50 -13.95 10.55 -14.96
CA GLN A 50 -12.72 10.78 -14.23
C GLN A 50 -12.78 10.16 -12.82
N ASN A 51 -13.90 10.34 -12.10
CA ASN A 51 -14.09 9.74 -10.77
C ASN A 51 -14.16 8.22 -10.81
N TYR A 52 -14.88 7.64 -11.77
CA TYR A 52 -14.94 6.18 -11.94
C TYR A 52 -13.55 5.59 -12.26
N MET A 53 -12.80 6.25 -13.14
CA MET A 53 -11.44 5.82 -13.47
C MET A 53 -10.51 5.91 -12.27
N PHE A 54 -10.56 7.02 -11.52
CA PHE A 54 -9.76 7.20 -10.31
C PHE A 54 -10.00 6.06 -9.30
N ILE A 55 -11.26 5.77 -8.98
CA ILE A 55 -11.61 4.69 -8.03
C ILE A 55 -11.29 3.31 -8.61
N GLY A 56 -11.49 3.10 -9.92
CA GLY A 56 -11.15 1.85 -10.59
C GLY A 56 -9.65 1.53 -10.53
N ILE A 57 -8.79 2.52 -10.81
CA ILE A 57 -7.33 2.38 -10.71
C ILE A 57 -6.93 2.10 -9.26
N MET A 58 -7.50 2.82 -8.29
CA MET A 58 -7.27 2.52 -6.87
C MET A 58 -7.62 1.07 -6.53
N GLY A 59 -8.76 0.56 -7.01
CA GLY A 59 -9.18 -0.83 -6.82
C GLY A 59 -8.18 -1.84 -7.39
N ILE A 60 -7.57 -1.54 -8.54
CA ILE A 60 -6.53 -2.40 -9.15
C ILE A 60 -5.30 -2.51 -8.25
N PHE A 61 -4.86 -1.43 -7.61
CA PHE A 61 -3.75 -1.49 -6.65
C PHE A 61 -4.04 -2.45 -5.50
N PHE A 62 -5.26 -2.41 -4.95
CA PHE A 62 -5.69 -3.34 -3.91
C PHE A 62 -5.76 -4.79 -4.39
N LEU A 63 -6.25 -5.00 -5.60
CA LEU A 63 -6.30 -6.34 -6.20
C LEU A 63 -4.89 -6.92 -6.41
N VAL A 64 -3.96 -6.13 -6.96
CA VAL A 64 -2.56 -6.54 -7.18
C VAL A 64 -1.86 -6.82 -5.86
N TRP A 65 -2.03 -5.96 -4.85
CA TRP A 65 -1.43 -6.18 -3.55
C TRP A 65 -1.99 -7.43 -2.85
N TYR A 66 -3.31 -7.59 -2.79
CA TYR A 66 -3.95 -8.68 -2.06
C TYR A 66 -3.78 -10.05 -2.75
N VAL A 67 -3.90 -10.10 -4.08
CA VAL A 67 -3.80 -11.36 -4.84
C VAL A 67 -2.36 -11.68 -5.23
N GLY A 68 -1.56 -10.68 -5.61
CA GLY A 68 -0.20 -10.87 -6.07
C GLY A 68 0.80 -10.86 -4.92
N ILE A 69 0.99 -9.70 -4.29
CA ILE A 69 2.10 -9.47 -3.35
C ILE A 69 1.90 -10.26 -2.05
N ARG A 70 0.70 -10.18 -1.45
CA ARG A 70 0.38 -10.83 -0.17
C ARG A 70 0.35 -12.36 -0.22
N ARG A 71 0.38 -12.97 -1.41
CA ARG A 71 0.52 -14.42 -1.55
C ARG A 71 1.98 -14.89 -1.62
N LEU A 72 2.91 -13.96 -1.81
CA LEU A 72 4.34 -14.22 -1.97
C LEU A 72 5.15 -13.88 -0.71
N ILE A 73 4.62 -13.02 0.16
CA ILE A 73 5.20 -12.57 1.44
C ILE A 73 4.39 -13.15 2.58
#